data_AF-A0A6V7I3G4-F1
#
_entry.id   AF-A0A6V7I3G4-F1
#
_cell.length_a   1.000
_cell.length_b   1.000
_cell.length_c   1.000
_cell.angle_alpha   90.00
_cell.angle_beta   90.00
_cell.angle_gamma   90.00
#
_symmetry.space_group_name_H-M   'P 1'
#
loop_
_entity.id
_entity.type
_entity.pdbx_description
1 polymer ?
#
loop_
_entity_poly.entity_id
_entity_poly.type
_entity_poly.pdbx_seq_one_letter_code
_entity_poly.pdbx_strand_id
1 'polypeptide(L)'
;RGVIKLLTTTTFFVQLEMYGFWPMGTTMVIGFLAIVPSVNGSLPIRAKYPFDSTEGLKHRIAFATQATAVVTAVVGILFMDAVILCFCFYTMPQLKLLDSNYRHCQLKWPRAGFSAKFQSSKGPNAEISSFIPFDPVEACETNDSFKKRFITCIKHHHRLSNIVDDINNIYGSSMFFQLFASCLMICLSGFQIAL
;
A
#
# COMPACT_ATOMS: atom_id res chain seq x y z
N ARG A 1 4.51 -20.10 -14.68
CA ARG A 1 5.66 -20.15 -13.75
C ARG A 1 6.04 -18.75 -13.26
N GLY A 2 6.35 -17.79 -14.15
CA GLY A 2 6.59 -16.40 -13.75
C GLY A 2 5.44 -15.71 -13.01
N VAL A 3 4.18 -16.03 -13.37
CA VAL A 3 2.99 -15.53 -12.64
C VAL A 3 2.95 -15.98 -11.18
N ILE A 4 3.30 -17.24 -10.90
CA ILE A 4 3.35 -17.77 -9.52
C ILE A 4 4.39 -17.01 -8.72
N LYS A 5 5.61 -16.90 -9.27
CA LYS A 5 6.69 -16.20 -8.62
C LYS A 5 6.31 -14.74 -8.35
N LEU A 6 5.70 -14.08 -9.34
CA LEU A 6 5.19 -12.71 -9.20
C LEU A 6 4.13 -12.58 -8.10
N LEU A 7 3.16 -13.50 -8.05
CA LEU A 7 2.14 -13.53 -7.00
C LEU A 7 2.76 -13.78 -5.63
N THR A 8 3.61 -14.81 -5.48
CA THR A 8 4.29 -15.12 -4.21
C THR A 8 5.16 -13.97 -3.73
N THR A 9 5.93 -13.33 -4.62
CA THR A 9 6.72 -12.14 -4.27
C THR A 9 5.84 -10.99 -3.83
N THR A 10 4.72 -10.74 -4.52
CA THR A 10 3.77 -9.68 -4.13
C THR A 10 3.12 -9.98 -2.78
N THR A 11 2.67 -11.21 -2.56
CA THR A 11 2.13 -11.66 -1.27
C THR A 11 3.14 -11.52 -0.14
N PHE A 12 4.41 -11.84 -0.40
CA PHE A 12 5.49 -11.64 0.57
C PHE A 12 5.63 -10.17 0.96
N PHE A 13 5.63 -9.24 -0.01
CA PHE A 13 5.70 -7.81 0.29
C PHE A 13 4.47 -7.31 1.08
N VAL A 14 3.28 -7.78 0.74
CA VAL A 14 2.06 -7.47 1.51
C VAL A 14 2.16 -7.98 2.95
N GLN A 15 2.68 -9.20 3.14
CA GLN A 15 2.91 -9.75 4.48
C GLN A 15 3.97 -8.96 5.24
N LEU A 16 5.05 -8.54 4.58
CA LEU A 16 6.09 -7.71 5.19
C LEU A 16 5.54 -6.36 5.66
N GLU A 17 4.68 -5.72 4.86
CA GLU A 17 3.94 -4.51 5.22
C GLU A 17 3.06 -4.76 6.45
N MET A 18 2.20 -5.79 6.39
CA MET A 18 1.27 -6.14 7.46
C MET A 18 1.98 -6.49 8.78
N TYR A 19 3.06 -7.26 8.73
CA TYR A 19 3.77 -7.72 9.93
C TYR A 19 4.91 -6.80 10.37
N GLY A 20 5.38 -5.89 9.51
CA GLY A 20 6.44 -4.95 9.82
C GLY A 20 5.91 -3.58 10.23
N PHE A 21 5.07 -2.99 9.39
CA PHE A 21 4.66 -1.59 9.53
C PHE A 21 3.65 -1.38 10.67
N TRP A 22 2.71 -2.32 10.84
CA TRP A 22 1.71 -2.24 11.93
C TRP A 22 2.32 -2.35 13.34
N PRO A 23 3.20 -3.34 13.64
CA PRO A 23 3.88 -3.38 14.92
C PRO A 23 4.79 -2.17 15.16
N MET A 24 5.46 -1.67 14.12
CA MET A 24 6.27 -0.46 14.23
C MET A 24 5.42 0.78 14.58
N GLY A 25 4.27 0.95 13.94
CA GLY A 25 3.34 2.05 14.25
C GLY A 25 2.77 1.96 15.67
N THR A 26 2.35 0.77 16.10
CA THR A 26 1.81 0.57 17.46
C THR A 26 2.86 0.76 18.55
N THR A 27 4.07 0.23 18.36
CA THR A 27 5.18 0.44 19.30
C THR A 27 5.61 1.90 19.38
N MET A 28 5.58 2.64 18.27
CA MET A 28 5.85 4.09 18.27
C MET A 28 4.82 4.85 19.11
N VAL A 29 3.53 4.54 18.98
CA VAL A 29 2.46 5.16 19.79
C VAL A 29 2.64 4.85 21.28
N ILE A 30 2.91 3.60 21.62
CA ILE A 30 3.17 3.19 23.01
C ILE A 30 4.41 3.90 23.56
N GLY A 31 5.47 4.00 22.76
CA GLY A 31 6.69 4.74 23.10
C GLY A 31 6.41 6.21 23.35
N PHE A 32 5.65 6.89 22.49
CA PHE A 32 5.25 8.27 22.72
C PHE A 32 4.44 8.46 24.00
N LEU A 33 3.49 7.56 24.29
CA LEU A 33 2.66 7.66 25.49
C LEU A 33 3.43 7.32 26.79
N ALA A 34 4.43 6.45 26.71
CA ALA A 34 5.19 5.98 27.87
C ALA A 34 6.46 6.79 28.15
N ILE A 35 7.14 7.29 27.10
CA ILE A 35 8.45 7.96 27.21
C ILE A 35 8.28 9.46 27.41
N VAL A 36 7.22 10.10 26.88
CA VAL A 36 7.05 11.55 27.04
C VAL A 36 6.92 11.86 28.54
N PRO A 37 7.95 12.50 29.15
CA PRO A 37 7.98 12.68 30.58
C PRO A 37 6.98 13.76 30.95
N SER A 38 5.86 13.37 31.55
CA SER A 38 5.02 14.32 32.27
C SER A 38 5.78 14.73 33.53
N VAL A 39 6.43 15.89 33.51
CA VAL A 39 6.82 16.58 34.76
C VAL A 39 5.56 16.66 35.62
N ASN A 40 5.64 16.38 36.93
CA ASN A 40 4.48 16.30 37.83
C ASN A 40 3.39 17.35 37.52
N GLY A 41 2.24 16.91 37.01
CA GLY A 41 1.09 17.75 36.66
C GLY A 41 1.04 18.31 35.23
N SER A 42 2.05 18.05 34.38
CA SER A 42 2.11 18.52 32.98
C SER A 42 1.68 17.45 31.97
N LEU A 43 0.98 17.86 30.92
CA LEU A 43 0.50 16.95 29.87
C LEU A 43 1.58 16.71 28.79
N PRO A 44 1.58 15.53 28.13
CA PRO A 44 2.55 15.19 27.08
C PRO A 44 2.61 16.22 25.94
N ILE A 45 1.45 16.71 25.53
CA ILE A 45 1.32 17.75 24.51
C ILE A 45 0.91 19.04 25.20
N ARG A 46 1.67 20.11 24.97
CA ARG A 46 1.32 21.44 25.46
C ARG A 46 0.09 21.95 24.71
N ALA A 47 -1.06 21.97 25.39
CA ALA A 47 -2.31 22.52 24.88
C ALA A 47 -2.99 23.37 25.96
N LYS A 48 -3.76 24.38 25.55
CA LYS A 48 -4.57 25.19 26.48
C LYS A 48 -5.95 24.55 26.62
N TYR A 49 -6.32 24.21 27.85
CA TYR A 49 -7.65 23.69 28.19
C TYR A 49 -8.48 24.78 28.87
N PRO A 50 -9.82 24.78 28.70
CA PRO A 50 -10.72 25.72 29.37
C PRO A 50 -10.91 25.42 30.87
N PHE A 51 -10.20 24.41 31.39
CA PHE A 51 -10.21 24.00 32.79
C PHE A 51 -8.79 23.76 33.26
N ASP A 52 -8.58 23.88 34.57
CA ASP A 52 -7.28 23.59 35.18
C ASP A 52 -6.94 22.09 35.02
N SER A 53 -5.90 21.82 34.24
CA SER A 53 -5.43 20.48 33.88
C SER A 53 -4.24 20.03 34.74
N THR A 54 -3.89 20.76 35.80
CA THR A 54 -2.70 20.44 36.62
C THR A 54 -2.97 19.35 37.66
N GLU A 55 -4.20 19.19 38.16
CA GLU A 55 -4.52 18.19 39.20
C GLU A 55 -5.84 17.41 39.00
N GLY A 56 -5.89 16.23 39.64
CA GLY A 56 -7.11 15.44 39.84
C GLY A 56 -7.72 14.79 38.60
N LEU A 57 -9.05 14.69 38.57
CA LEU A 57 -9.82 14.03 37.50
C LEU A 57 -9.69 14.75 36.14
N LYS A 58 -9.58 16.07 36.16
CA LYS A 58 -9.48 16.91 34.95
C LYS A 58 -8.19 16.66 34.19
N HIS A 59 -7.08 16.49 34.90
CA HIS A 59 -5.80 16.08 34.31
C HIS A 59 -5.92 14.75 33.56
N ARG A 60 -6.57 13.74 34.18
CA ARG A 60 -6.77 12.41 33.57
C ARG A 60 -7.62 12.48 32.30
N ILE A 61 -8.67 13.30 32.29
CA ILE A 61 -9.52 13.50 31.10
C ILE A 61 -8.72 14.17 29.97
N ALA A 62 -7.94 15.20 30.29
CA ALA A 62 -7.10 15.88 29.31
C ALA A 62 -6.05 14.92 28.71
N PHE A 63 -5.38 14.13 29.54
CA PHE A 63 -4.43 13.11 29.09
C PHE A 63 -5.10 12.06 28.19
N ALA A 64 -6.26 11.53 28.60
CA ALA A 64 -7.01 10.57 27.79
C ALA A 64 -7.40 11.16 26.42
N THR A 65 -7.82 12.42 26.40
CA THR A 65 -8.19 13.11 25.15
C THR A 65 -6.98 13.26 24.21
N GLN A 66 -5.81 13.63 24.74
CA GLN A 66 -4.58 13.70 23.96
C GLN A 66 -4.18 12.32 23.42
N ALA A 67 -4.20 11.30 24.27
CA ALA A 67 -3.86 9.94 23.88
C ALA A 67 -4.78 9.42 22.78
N THR A 68 -6.10 9.60 22.92
CA THR A 68 -7.05 9.21 21.87
C THR A 68 -6.82 9.99 20.58
N ALA A 69 -6.60 11.30 20.65
CA ALA A 69 -6.33 12.11 19.46
C ALA A 69 -5.08 11.64 18.70
N VAL A 70 -3.98 11.36 19.41
CA VAL A 70 -2.73 10.85 18.82
C VAL A 70 -2.95 9.47 18.21
N VAL A 71 -3.62 8.56 18.93
CA VAL A 71 -3.92 7.21 18.43
C VAL A 71 -4.76 7.29 17.17
N THR A 72 -5.85 8.07 17.17
CA THR A 72 -6.73 8.22 15.99
C THR A 72 -5.97 8.81 14.80
N ALA A 73 -5.12 9.82 15.02
CA ALA A 73 -4.32 10.42 13.96
C ALA A 73 -3.34 9.42 13.35
N VAL A 74 -2.58 8.69 14.19
CA VAL A 74 -1.60 7.69 13.71
C VAL A 74 -2.30 6.55 12.99
N VAL A 75 -3.38 5.99 13.55
CA VAL A 75 -4.16 4.93 12.90
C VAL A 75 -4.72 5.40 11.56
N GLY A 76 -5.19 6.65 11.46
CA GLY A 76 -5.67 7.22 10.21
C GLY A 76 -4.60 7.29 9.13
N ILE A 77 -3.38 7.73 9.49
CA ILE A 77 -2.23 7.76 8.58
C ILE A 77 -1.85 6.35 8.12
N LEU A 78 -1.66 5.42 9.07
CA LEU A 78 -1.28 4.04 8.77
C LEU A 78 -2.31 3.34 7.88
N PHE A 79 -3.60 3.58 8.13
CA PHE A 79 -4.67 3.02 7.31
C PHE A 79 -4.63 3.56 5.87
N MET A 80 -4.44 4.88 5.71
CA MET A 80 -4.39 5.51 4.39
C MET A 80 -3.20 5.00 3.57
N ASP A 81 -2.01 4.93 4.19
CA ASP A 81 -0.81 4.35 3.59
C ASP A 81 -1.02 2.88 3.20
N ALA A 82 -1.61 2.08 4.09
CA ALA A 82 -1.89 0.68 3.82
C ALA A 82 -2.85 0.49 2.63
N VAL A 83 -3.90 1.30 2.52
CA VAL A 83 -4.85 1.23 1.40
C VAL A 83 -4.16 1.55 0.08
N ILE A 84 -3.35 2.60 0.04
CA ILE A 84 -2.57 2.98 -1.14
C ILE A 84 -1.62 1.85 -1.55
N LEU A 85 -0.84 1.34 -0.60
CA LEU A 85 0.11 0.27 -0.87
C LEU A 85 -0.59 -1.00 -1.34
N CYS A 86 -1.76 -1.33 -0.77
CA CYS A 86 -2.60 -2.41 -1.27
C CYS A 86 -2.95 -2.23 -2.75
N PHE A 87 -3.36 -1.02 -3.17
CA PHE A 87 -3.64 -0.74 -4.58
C PHE A 87 -2.39 -0.82 -5.46
N CYS A 88 -1.24 -0.30 -5.00
CA CYS A 88 0.02 -0.44 -5.73
C CYS A 88 0.42 -1.91 -5.91
N PHE A 89 0.29 -2.71 -4.85
CA PHE A 89 0.55 -4.15 -4.90
C PHE A 89 -0.46 -4.91 -5.76
N TYR A 90 -1.69 -4.42 -5.89
CA TYR A 90 -2.68 -5.00 -6.78
C TYR A 90 -2.41 -4.67 -8.25
N THR A 91 -2.02 -3.42 -8.56
CA THR A 91 -1.83 -2.94 -9.93
C THR A 91 -0.48 -3.36 -10.52
N MET A 92 0.60 -3.42 -9.73
CA MET A 92 1.94 -3.76 -10.22
C MET A 92 2.03 -5.14 -10.91
N PRO A 93 1.49 -6.23 -10.34
CA PRO A 93 1.46 -7.52 -11.03
C PRO A 93 0.68 -7.48 -12.33
N GLN A 94 -0.42 -6.72 -12.39
CA GLN A 94 -1.22 -6.56 -13.59
C GLN A 94 -0.47 -5.81 -14.68
N LEU A 95 0.29 -4.76 -14.34
CA LEU A 95 1.17 -4.06 -15.29
C LEU A 95 2.26 -4.99 -15.83
N LYS A 96 2.92 -5.78 -14.97
CA LYS A 96 3.94 -6.74 -15.38
C LYS A 96 3.38 -7.85 -16.26
N LEU A 97 2.17 -8.32 -15.94
CA LEU A 97 1.45 -9.29 -16.75
C LEU A 97 1.08 -8.71 -18.12
N LEU A 98 0.62 -7.46 -18.14
CA LEU A 98 0.26 -6.75 -19.35
C LEU A 98 1.48 -6.49 -20.26
N ASP A 99 2.63 -6.06 -19.72
CA ASP A 99 3.88 -5.94 -20.48
C ASP A 99 4.28 -7.28 -21.13
N SER A 100 4.21 -8.36 -20.35
CA SER A 100 4.47 -9.69 -20.88
C SER A 100 3.48 -10.07 -21.98
N ASN A 101 2.19 -9.80 -21.80
CA ASN A 101 1.17 -10.11 -22.81
C ASN A 101 1.37 -9.31 -24.11
N TYR A 102 1.79 -8.04 -24.04
CA TYR A 102 2.14 -7.27 -25.23
C TYR A 102 3.28 -7.92 -26.02
N ARG A 103 4.32 -8.41 -25.34
CA ARG A 103 5.44 -9.15 -25.97
C ARG A 103 5.01 -10.49 -26.59
N HIS A 104 3.94 -11.10 -26.06
CA HIS A 104 3.44 -12.42 -26.44
C HIS A 104 2.11 -12.40 -27.23
N CYS A 105 1.74 -11.24 -27.81
CA CYS A 105 0.53 -11.12 -28.63
C CYS A 105 0.56 -11.94 -29.93
N GLN A 106 1.75 -12.29 -30.43
CA GLN A 106 1.88 -13.11 -31.63
C GLN A 106 1.42 -14.56 -31.39
N LEU A 107 0.75 -15.16 -32.38
CA LEU A 107 0.23 -16.53 -32.33
C LEU A 107 1.31 -17.61 -32.16
N LYS A 108 2.58 -17.30 -32.47
CA LYS A 108 3.71 -18.20 -32.22
C LYS A 108 3.86 -18.58 -30.74
N TRP A 109 3.34 -17.74 -29.84
CA TRP A 109 3.40 -17.97 -28.40
C TRP A 109 2.14 -18.69 -27.91
N PRO A 110 2.30 -19.73 -27.08
CA PRO A 110 1.17 -20.48 -26.55
C PRO A 110 0.30 -19.59 -25.66
N ARG A 111 -1.02 -19.79 -25.72
CA ARG A 111 -1.98 -19.21 -24.78
C ARG A 111 -2.04 -20.11 -23.55
N ALA A 112 -1.90 -19.53 -22.36
CA ALA A 112 -2.03 -20.27 -21.11
C ALA A 112 -3.50 -20.64 -20.86
N GLY A 113 -3.77 -21.91 -20.59
CA GLY A 113 -5.08 -22.36 -20.11
C GLY A 113 -5.22 -22.19 -18.59
N PHE A 114 -6.46 -22.08 -18.10
CA PHE A 114 -6.76 -21.94 -16.66
C PHE A 114 -6.48 -23.23 -15.86
N SER A 115 -6.42 -24.39 -16.54
CA SER A 115 -6.27 -25.75 -15.97
C SER A 115 -4.87 -26.35 -16.13
N ALA A 116 -3.81 -25.56 -16.04
CA ALA A 116 -2.48 -26.12 -15.87
C ALA A 116 -2.24 -26.29 -14.37
N LYS A 117 -2.21 -27.54 -13.86
CA LYS A 117 -1.70 -27.84 -12.51
C LYS A 117 -0.42 -27.02 -12.27
N PHE A 118 -0.46 -26.11 -11.30
CA PHE A 118 0.64 -25.21 -10.95
C PHE A 118 1.82 -26.04 -10.39
N GLN A 119 2.61 -26.65 -11.26
CA GLN A 119 3.81 -27.37 -10.85
C GLN A 119 4.93 -26.35 -10.58
N SER A 120 5.33 -26.29 -9.32
CA SER A 120 6.51 -25.59 -8.83
C SER A 120 7.77 -26.11 -9.53
N SER A 121 8.60 -25.21 -10.05
CA SER A 121 9.93 -25.54 -10.59
C SER A 121 10.97 -24.61 -9.94
N LYS A 122 12.04 -25.25 -9.44
CA LYS A 122 13.21 -24.64 -8.82
C LYS A 122 14.06 -23.95 -9.91
N GLY A 123 13.99 -22.63 -10.01
CA GLY A 123 14.87 -21.85 -10.90
C GLY A 123 14.78 -20.34 -10.63
N PRO A 124 15.91 -19.61 -10.57
CA PRO A 124 15.91 -18.20 -10.16
C PRO A 124 15.30 -17.24 -11.19
N ASN A 125 15.23 -17.58 -12.48
CA ASN A 125 14.71 -16.71 -13.55
C ASN A 125 13.48 -17.30 -14.26
N ALA A 126 12.36 -17.44 -13.54
CA ALA A 126 11.10 -17.87 -14.15
C ALA A 126 10.39 -16.69 -14.84
N GLU A 127 10.71 -16.42 -16.10
CA GLU A 127 9.97 -15.45 -16.92
C GLU A 127 8.61 -16.01 -17.39
N ILE A 128 7.72 -15.11 -17.81
CA ILE A 128 6.42 -15.45 -18.40
C ILE A 128 6.62 -15.64 -19.91
N SER A 129 6.40 -16.85 -20.41
CA SER A 129 6.68 -17.24 -21.81
C SER A 129 5.42 -17.51 -22.65
N SER A 130 4.25 -17.11 -22.16
CA SER A 130 2.94 -17.42 -22.75
C SER A 130 2.00 -16.23 -22.60
N PHE A 131 1.07 -16.08 -23.55
CA PHE A 131 -0.02 -15.12 -23.42
C PHE A 131 -1.00 -15.62 -22.35
N ILE A 132 -1.28 -14.78 -21.35
CA ILE A 132 -2.13 -15.14 -20.22
C ILE A 132 -3.47 -14.40 -20.34
N PRO A 133 -4.60 -15.12 -20.42
CA PRO A 133 -5.91 -14.49 -20.41
C PRO A 133 -6.16 -13.81 -19.05
N PHE A 134 -6.81 -12.65 -19.06
CA PHE A 134 -7.11 -11.91 -17.84
C PHE A 134 -8.48 -12.31 -17.25
N ASP A 135 -9.35 -12.88 -18.07
CA ASP A 135 -10.69 -13.35 -17.71
C ASP A 135 -10.85 -14.84 -18.07
N PRO A 136 -11.54 -15.66 -17.24
CA PRO A 136 -11.83 -17.06 -17.56
C PRO A 136 -12.53 -17.24 -18.92
N VAL A 137 -13.35 -16.30 -19.37
CA VAL A 137 -14.02 -16.37 -20.68
C VAL A 137 -13.00 -16.29 -21.82
N GLU A 138 -11.96 -15.46 -21.66
CA GLU A 138 -10.89 -15.33 -22.66
C GLU A 138 -10.02 -16.59 -22.76
N ALA A 139 -9.93 -17.38 -21.69
CA ALA A 139 -9.17 -18.63 -21.68
C ALA A 139 -9.78 -19.71 -22.59
N CYS A 140 -11.10 -19.65 -22.84
CA CYS A 140 -11.87 -20.61 -23.63
C CYS A 140 -12.09 -20.18 -25.08
N GLU A 141 -11.54 -19.03 -25.51
CA GLU A 141 -11.73 -18.48 -26.85
C GLU A 141 -11.11 -19.40 -27.92
N THR A 142 -11.97 -20.00 -28.76
CA THR A 142 -11.56 -20.98 -29.79
C THR A 142 -10.92 -20.34 -31.02
N ASN A 143 -11.24 -19.07 -31.31
CA ASN A 143 -10.73 -18.33 -32.46
C ASN A 143 -9.69 -17.30 -32.00
N ASP A 144 -8.49 -17.79 -31.68
CA ASP A 144 -7.36 -16.99 -31.26
C ASP A 144 -6.72 -16.25 -32.45
N SER A 145 -6.53 -14.94 -32.33
CA SER A 145 -5.83 -14.14 -33.33
C SER A 145 -5.01 -13.04 -32.67
N PHE A 146 -3.94 -12.60 -33.34
CA PHE A 146 -3.14 -11.45 -32.90
C PHE A 146 -4.01 -10.23 -32.59
N LYS A 147 -4.95 -9.90 -33.50
CA LYS A 147 -5.85 -8.76 -33.35
C LYS A 147 -6.67 -8.86 -32.06
N LYS A 148 -7.21 -10.04 -31.73
CA LYS A 148 -7.96 -10.25 -30.48
C LYS A 148 -7.08 -10.12 -29.25
N ARG A 149 -5.92 -10.80 -29.22
CA ARG A 149 -4.95 -10.70 -28.11
C ARG A 149 -4.54 -9.26 -27.84
N PHE A 150 -4.27 -8.50 -28.91
CA PHE A 150 -3.88 -7.10 -28.82
C PHE A 150 -5.03 -6.21 -28.32
N ILE A 151 -6.25 -6.40 -28.83
CA ILE A 151 -7.45 -5.68 -28.33
C ILE A 151 -7.67 -5.95 -26.84
N THR A 152 -7.53 -7.21 -26.40
CA THR A 152 -7.60 -7.56 -24.97
C THR A 152 -6.55 -6.79 -24.16
N CYS A 153 -5.29 -6.74 -24.61
CA CYS A 153 -4.25 -5.97 -23.91
C CYS A 153 -4.61 -4.48 -23.81
N ILE A 154 -5.13 -3.88 -24.89
CA ILE A 154 -5.55 -2.47 -24.88
C ILE A 154 -6.70 -2.25 -23.88
N LYS A 155 -7.72 -3.11 -23.88
CA LYS A 155 -8.84 -3.03 -22.94
C LYS A 155 -8.37 -3.10 -21.48
N HIS A 156 -7.46 -4.02 -21.18
CA HIS A 156 -6.90 -4.16 -19.84
C HIS A 156 -6.01 -2.99 -19.45
N HIS A 157 -5.21 -2.47 -20.38
CA HIS A 157 -4.41 -1.27 -20.16
C HIS A 157 -5.29 -0.08 -19.78
N HIS A 158 -6.34 0.17 -20.54
CA HIS A 158 -7.26 1.27 -20.29
C HIS A 158 -8.00 1.12 -18.95
N ARG A 159 -8.47 -0.10 -18.63
CA ARG A 159 -9.07 -0.39 -17.33
C ARG A 159 -8.11 -0.09 -16.17
N LEU A 160 -6.84 -0.45 -16.32
CA LEU A 160 -5.83 -0.23 -15.30
C LEU A 160 -5.47 1.24 -15.15
N SER A 161 -5.39 1.98 -16.27
CA SER A 161 -5.23 3.44 -16.25
C SER A 161 -6.36 4.10 -15.49
N ASN A 162 -7.62 3.74 -15.80
CA ASN A 162 -8.78 4.29 -15.10
C ASN A 162 -8.73 4.02 -13.59
N ILE A 163 -8.35 2.81 -13.17
CA ILE A 163 -8.20 2.49 -11.74
C ILE A 163 -7.15 3.39 -11.09
N VAL A 164 -5.99 3.59 -11.74
CA VAL A 164 -4.92 4.45 -11.21
C VAL A 164 -5.37 5.91 -11.15
N ASP A 165 -6.08 6.40 -12.18
CA ASP A 165 -6.62 7.76 -12.21
C ASP A 165 -7.66 7.98 -11.10
N ASP A 166 -8.56 7.02 -10.87
CA ASP A 166 -9.56 7.06 -9.79
C ASP A 166 -8.88 7.11 -8.41
N ILE A 167 -7.87 6.26 -8.18
CA ILE A 167 -7.10 6.24 -6.93
C ILE A 167 -6.39 7.58 -6.73
N ASN A 168 -5.75 8.10 -7.79
CA ASN A 168 -5.03 9.36 -7.72
C ASN A 168 -5.99 10.54 -7.47
N ASN A 169 -7.20 10.52 -8.04
CA ASN A 169 -8.20 11.54 -7.78
C ASN A 169 -8.69 11.53 -6.32
N ILE A 170 -8.84 10.34 -5.73
CA ILE A 170 -9.31 10.19 -4.34
C ILE A 170 -8.19 10.50 -3.33
N TYR A 171 -6.99 9.94 -3.53
CA TYR A 171 -5.92 9.95 -2.54
C TYR A 171 -4.75 10.88 -2.87
N GLY A 172 -4.65 11.38 -4.11
CA GLY A 172 -3.50 12.17 -4.57
C GLY A 172 -3.28 13.43 -3.74
N SER A 173 -4.35 14.16 -3.40
CA SER A 173 -4.23 15.32 -2.50
C SER A 173 -3.79 14.92 -1.08
N SER A 174 -4.30 13.79 -0.57
CA SER A 174 -3.97 13.29 0.77
C SER A 174 -2.49 12.91 0.86
N MET A 175 -1.98 12.16 -0.13
CA MET A 175 -0.56 11.83 -0.24
C MET A 175 0.33 13.07 -0.31
N PHE A 176 -0.09 14.07 -1.09
CA PHE A 176 0.65 15.32 -1.21
C PHE A 176 0.78 16.03 0.14
N PHE A 177 -0.33 16.16 0.87
CA PHE A 177 -0.31 16.77 2.21
C PHE A 177 0.50 15.96 3.22
N GLN A 178 0.46 14.64 3.15
CA GLN A 178 1.26 13.78 4.02
C GLN A 178 2.76 13.93 3.75
N LEU A 179 3.16 13.97 2.47
CA LEU A 179 4.55 14.21 2.08
C LEU A 179 5.00 15.59 2.54
N PHE A 180 4.19 16.62 2.29
CA PHE A 180 4.47 17.99 2.70
C PHE A 180 4.63 18.11 4.22
N ALA A 181 3.69 17.54 5.00
CA ALA A 181 3.74 17.51 6.45
C ALA A 181 5.00 16.78 6.95
N SER A 182 5.37 15.67 6.32
CA SER A 182 6.57 14.90 6.66
C SER A 182 7.84 15.72 6.40
N CYS A 183 7.93 16.41 5.27
CA CYS A 183 9.05 17.32 4.98
C CYS A 183 9.16 18.43 6.03
N LEU A 184 8.04 19.08 6.39
CA LEU A 184 8.03 20.10 7.43
C LEU A 184 8.47 19.54 8.79
N MET A 185 7.97 18.38 9.19
CA MET A 185 8.37 17.72 10.44
C MET A 185 9.87 17.43 10.45
N ILE A 186 10.42 16.87 9.37
CA ILE A 186 11.85 16.58 9.26
C ILE A 186 12.68 17.86 9.36
N CYS A 187 12.29 18.94 8.67
CA CYS A 187 12.99 20.22 8.71
C CYS A 187 12.97 20.84 10.12
N LEU A 188 11.81 20.84 10.78
CA LEU A 188 11.66 21.39 12.14
C LEU A 188 12.44 20.56 13.17
N SER A 189 12.38 19.23 13.09
CA SER A 189 13.17 18.35 13.96
C SER A 189 14.67 18.53 13.73
N GLY A 190 15.10 18.68 12.47
CA GLY A 190 16.51 18.97 12.15
C GLY A 190 16.98 20.30 12.76
N PHE A 191 16.15 21.33 12.70
CA PHE A 191 16.44 22.61 13.34
C PHE A 191 16.52 22.50 14.87
N GLN A 192 15.61 21.74 15.50
CA GLN A 192 15.63 21.49 16.95
C GLN A 192 16.85 20.68 17.42
N ILE A 193 17.42 19.84 16.56
CA ILE A 193 18.64 19.07 16.89
C ILE A 193 19.89 19.96 16.75
N ALA A 194 19.88 20.91 15.82
CA ALA A 194 21.02 21.77 15.52
C ALA A 194 21.20 22.93 16.53
N LEU A 195 20.16 23.28 17.29
CA LEU A 195 20.08 24.46 18.15
C LEU A 195 19.96 24.04 19.61
#